data_AF-A0A5B7I4Q7-F1
#
_entry.id   AF-A0A5B7I4Q7-F1
#
_cell.length_a   1.000
_cell.length_b   1.000
_cell.length_c   1.000
_cell.angle_alpha   90.00
_cell.angle_beta   90.00
_cell.angle_gamma   90.00
#
_symmetry.space_group_name_H-M   'P 1'
#
loop_
_entity.id
_entity.type
_entity.pdbx_description
1 polymer ?
#
loop_
_entity_poly.entity_id
_entity_poly.type
_entity_poly.pdbx_seq_one_letter_code
_entity_poly.pdbx_strand_id
1 'polypeptide(L)'
;MTLPGYRVYQRNTDNEPMDGVAIAVRNRLVHRIEDDFDSETLAVTTQTTEGPLTIATTYLPPRRPHIPHHDFMRLLRRQTPVIIADTRHSGQGRLTPLDETLYNT
;
A
#
# COMPACT_ATOMS: atom_id res chain seq x y z
N MET A 1 14.74 4.61 8.66
CA MET A 1 15.11 3.18 8.71
C MET A 1 16.02 2.86 7.54
N THR A 2 17.05 2.02 7.70
CA THR A 2 17.92 1.58 6.60
C THR A 2 17.84 0.07 6.42
N LEU A 3 17.50 -0.36 5.21
CA LEU A 3 17.45 -1.78 4.85
C LEU A 3 18.58 -2.07 3.84
N PRO A 4 19.61 -2.88 4.19
CA PRO A 4 20.76 -3.11 3.32
C PRO A 4 20.36 -3.60 1.91
N GLY A 5 20.85 -2.92 0.88
CA GLY A 5 20.53 -3.23 -0.52
C GLY A 5 19.23 -2.61 -1.05
N TYR A 6 18.53 -1.82 -0.23
CA TYR A 6 17.27 -1.16 -0.58
C TYR A 6 17.31 0.34 -0.27
N ARG A 7 16.64 1.11 -1.13
CA ARG A 7 16.19 2.47 -0.84
C ARG A 7 14.80 2.37 -0.25
N VAL A 8 14.59 2.98 0.92
CA VAL A 8 13.31 2.95 1.62
C VAL A 8 12.69 4.33 1.53
N TYR A 9 11.47 4.39 1.01
CA TYR A 9 10.60 5.55 1.01
C TYR A 9 9.53 5.33 2.06
N GLN A 10 9.22 6.35 2.84
CA GLN A 10 8.26 6.28 3.92
C GLN A 10 7.47 7.57 4.00
N ARG A 11 6.20 7.45 4.40
CA ARG A 11 5.29 8.57 4.58
C ARG A 11 4.42 8.32 5.81
N ASN A 12 4.22 9.37 6.59
CA ASN A 12 3.28 9.42 7.71
C ASN A 12 2.80 10.88 7.80
N THR A 13 1.68 11.17 7.16
CA THR A 13 1.06 12.50 7.02
C THR A 13 0.44 12.95 8.33
N ASP A 14 -0.20 12.03 9.05
CA ASP A 14 -0.84 12.33 10.35
C ASP A 14 0.17 12.40 11.51
N ASN A 15 1.42 12.00 11.28
CA ASN A 15 2.51 11.90 12.26
C ASN A 15 2.11 11.08 13.51
N GLU A 16 1.20 10.11 13.34
CA GLU A 16 0.71 9.26 14.42
C GLU A 16 1.65 8.06 14.65
N PRO A 17 1.80 7.60 15.90
CA PRO A 17 2.58 6.40 16.21
C PRO A 17 1.96 5.16 15.53
N MET A 18 2.80 4.34 14.88
CA MET A 18 2.37 3.14 14.14
C MET A 18 1.46 3.41 12.94
N ASP A 19 1.41 4.66 12.47
CA ASP A 19 0.73 5.06 11.23
C ASP A 19 1.73 5.24 10.09
N GLY A 20 1.22 5.28 8.86
CA GLY A 20 1.96 5.54 7.65
C GLY A 20 2.24 4.31 6.78
N VAL A 21 2.98 4.56 5.72
CA VAL A 21 3.31 3.59 4.67
C VAL A 21 4.79 3.64 4.34
N ALA A 22 5.31 2.51 3.84
CA ALA A 22 6.68 2.44 3.33
C ALA A 22 6.78 1.54 2.10
N ILE A 23 7.66 1.92 1.16
CA ILE A 23 8.07 1.09 0.03
C ILE A 23 9.59 0.94 0.06
N ALA A 24 10.07 -0.30 0.04
CA ALA A 24 11.48 -0.62 -0.14
C ALA A 24 11.76 -1.02 -1.59
N VAL A 25 12.68 -0.33 -2.25
CA VAL A 25 13.07 -0.58 -3.64
C VAL A 25 14.53 -1.02 -3.69
N ARG A 26 14.82 -2.14 -4.35
CA ARG A 26 16.20 -2.64 -4.47
C ARG A 26 17.09 -1.62 -5.18
N ASN A 27 18.28 -1.35 -4.64
CA ASN A 27 19.15 -0.23 -5.06
C ASN A 27 19.48 -0.18 -6.56
N ARG A 28 19.52 -1.34 -7.22
CA ARG A 28 19.84 -1.48 -8.65
C ARG A 28 18.66 -1.21 -9.60
N LEU A 29 17.45 -1.07 -9.07
CA LEU A 29 16.27 -0.78 -9.88
C LEU A 29 16.19 0.73 -10.10
N VAL A 30 16.11 1.14 -11.36
CA VAL A 30 15.81 2.52 -11.72
C VAL A 30 14.32 2.75 -11.53
N HIS A 31 13.98 3.77 -10.74
CA HIS A 31 12.59 4.04 -10.37
C HIS A 31 12.37 5.51 -10.07
N ARG A 32 11.11 5.92 -10.13
CA ARG A 32 10.60 7.23 -9.72
C ARG A 32 9.65 7.04 -8.54
N ILE A 33 9.89 7.79 -7.46
CA ILE A 33 8.98 7.87 -6.32
C ILE A 33 7.86 8.87 -6.62
N GLU A 34 6.67 8.57 -6.12
CA GLU A 34 5.47 9.40 -6.16
C GLU A 34 4.89 9.45 -4.75
N ASP A 35 4.98 10.62 -4.15
CA ASP A 35 4.67 10.88 -2.76
C ASP A 35 3.75 12.10 -2.57
N ASP A 36 3.16 12.60 -3.66
CA ASP A 36 2.25 13.74 -3.72
C ASP A 36 0.76 13.32 -3.64
N PHE A 37 0.47 12.23 -2.94
CA PHE A 37 -0.90 11.79 -2.62
C PHE A 37 -1.51 12.60 -1.47
N ASP A 38 -2.82 12.55 -1.29
CA ASP A 38 -3.50 13.27 -0.20
C ASP A 38 -3.53 12.47 1.12
N SER A 39 -3.44 11.14 1.03
CA SER A 39 -3.50 10.23 2.18
C SER A 39 -2.18 9.49 2.44
N GLU A 40 -2.21 8.50 3.34
CA GLU A 40 -1.10 7.56 3.58
C GLU A 40 -0.94 6.62 2.39
N THR A 41 -0.48 7.17 1.28
CA THR A 41 -0.25 6.48 0.02
C THR A 41 1.11 6.87 -0.54
N LEU A 42 1.85 5.87 -1.00
CA LEU A 42 3.09 6.01 -1.74
C LEU A 42 3.02 5.15 -2.99
N ALA A 43 3.64 5.60 -4.08
CA ALA A 43 3.80 4.78 -5.27
C ALA A 43 5.19 4.89 -5.84
N VAL A 44 5.66 3.80 -6.44
CA VAL A 44 6.92 3.74 -7.17
C VAL A 44 6.62 3.27 -8.58
N THR A 45 7.06 4.05 -9.57
CA THR A 45 7.06 3.63 -10.97
C THR A 45 8.45 3.11 -11.34
N THR A 46 8.54 1.89 -11.87
CA THR A 46 9.77 1.28 -12.37
C THR A 46 9.62 0.85 -13.82
N GLN A 47 10.71 0.81 -14.57
CA GLN A 47 10.72 0.21 -15.90
C GLN A 47 10.87 -1.31 -15.80
N THR A 48 10.05 -2.04 -16.54
CA THR A 48 10.15 -3.50 -16.73
C THR A 48 10.44 -3.82 -18.21
N THR A 49 10.65 -5.09 -18.52
CA THR A 49 10.79 -5.57 -19.90
C THR A 49 9.52 -5.39 -20.73
N GLU A 50 8.35 -5.35 -20.08
CA GLU A 50 7.04 -5.21 -20.74
C GLU A 50 6.54 -3.76 -20.77
N GLY A 51 7.25 -2.84 -20.09
CA GLY A 51 6.85 -1.45 -19.97
C GLY A 51 6.95 -0.91 -18.53
N PRO A 52 6.56 0.35 -18.32
CA PRO A 52 6.49 0.93 -16.98
C PRO A 52 5.41 0.24 -16.12
N LEU A 53 5.75 -0.05 -14.87
CA LEU A 53 4.85 -0.61 -13.85
C LEU A 53 4.83 0.31 -12.64
N THR A 54 3.63 0.68 -12.17
CA THR A 54 3.45 1.39 -10.90
C THR A 54 3.09 0.39 -9.81
N ILE A 55 3.79 0.43 -8.68
CA ILE A 55 3.42 -0.28 -7.46
C ILE A 55 3.09 0.78 -6.41
N ALA A 56 1.85 0.77 -5.94
CA ALA A 56 1.38 1.66 -4.89
C ALA A 56 1.13 0.87 -3.60
N THR A 57 1.41 1.50 -2.47
CA THR A 57 0.99 1.01 -1.17
C THR A 57 0.21 2.09 -0.45
N THR A 58 -0.83 1.67 0.27
CA THR A 58 -1.67 2.56 1.06
C THR A 58 -1.94 1.93 2.42
N TYR A 59 -2.18 2.77 3.42
CA TYR A 59 -2.64 2.33 4.73
C TYR A 59 -3.99 2.96 5.03
N LEU A 60 -4.97 2.09 5.29
CA LEU A 60 -6.31 2.45 5.71
C LEU A 60 -6.47 2.14 7.20
N PRO A 61 -6.19 3.09 8.10
CA PRO A 61 -6.35 2.84 9.52
C PRO A 61 -7.83 2.60 9.86
N PRO A 62 -8.15 1.74 10.86
CA PRO A 62 -9.54 1.39 11.19
C PRO A 62 -10.42 2.60 11.54
N ARG A 63 -9.81 3.68 12.05
CA ARG A 63 -10.48 4.95 12.37
C ARG A 63 -10.91 5.75 11.13
N ARG A 64 -10.41 5.43 9.93
CA ARG A 64 -10.73 6.13 8.68
C ARG A 64 -11.91 5.41 7.99
N PRO A 65 -13.12 5.99 7.99
CA PRO A 65 -14.33 5.30 7.53
C PRO A 65 -14.43 5.21 6.00
N HIS A 66 -13.58 5.93 5.25
CA HIS A 66 -13.66 6.02 3.80
C HIS A 66 -12.31 5.73 3.15
N ILE A 67 -12.37 5.07 1.99
CA ILE A 67 -11.22 4.90 1.09
C ILE A 67 -10.85 6.29 0.53
N PRO A 68 -9.54 6.65 0.47
CA PRO A 68 -9.09 7.92 -0.10
C PRO A 68 -9.30 7.93 -1.62
N HIS A 69 -10.54 8.21 -2.02
CA HIS A 69 -11.02 8.02 -3.38
C HIS A 69 -10.20 8.82 -4.41
N HIS A 70 -9.71 10.01 -4.05
CA HIS A 70 -8.89 10.83 -4.95
C HIS A 70 -7.57 10.13 -5.33
N ASP A 71 -6.85 9.57 -4.34
CA ASP A 71 -5.58 8.87 -4.56
C ASP A 71 -5.78 7.61 -5.41
N PHE A 72 -6.82 6.83 -5.11
CA PHE A 72 -7.16 5.65 -5.89
C PHE A 72 -7.55 6.02 -7.32
N MET A 73 -8.37 7.06 -7.52
CA MET A 73 -8.72 7.49 -8.87
C MET A 73 -7.52 8.00 -9.66
N ARG A 74 -6.57 8.67 -8.99
CA ARG A 74 -5.31 9.10 -9.61
C ARG A 74 -4.46 7.90 -10.05
N LEU A 75 -4.43 6.83 -9.27
CA LEU A 75 -3.75 5.58 -9.63
C LEU A 75 -4.48 4.84 -10.77
N LEU A 76 -5.79 4.67 -10.66
CA LEU A 76 -6.61 3.88 -11.59
C LEU A 76 -6.80 4.53 -12.97
N ARG A 77 -6.63 5.86 -13.07
CA ARG A 77 -6.68 6.59 -14.35
C ARG A 77 -5.41 6.49 -15.18
N ARG A 78 -4.36 5.81 -14.69
CA ARG A 78 -3.11 5.64 -15.42
C ARG A 78 -3.32 4.72 -16.63
N GLN A 79 -2.62 5.04 -17.72
CA GLN A 79 -2.56 4.18 -18.91
C GLN A 79 -1.59 2.99 -18.74
N THR A 80 -0.80 3.01 -17.66
CA THR A 80 0.18 1.98 -17.33
C THR A 80 -0.34 1.06 -16.23
N PRO A 81 0.06 -0.22 -16.18
CA PRO A 81 -0.33 -1.13 -15.13
C PRO A 81 -0.03 -0.59 -13.72
N VAL A 82 -0.97 -0.80 -12.80
CA VAL A 82 -0.83 -0.42 -11.39
C VAL A 82 -1.17 -1.61 -10.51
N ILE A 83 -0.26 -1.94 -9.58
CA ILE A 83 -0.50 -2.89 -8.49
C ILE A 83 -0.69 -2.07 -7.21
N ILE A 84 -1.77 -2.32 -6.47
CA ILE A 84 -2.07 -1.64 -5.21
C ILE A 84 -2.03 -2.68 -4.09
N ALA A 85 -1.14 -2.47 -3.12
CA ALA A 85 -1.05 -3.26 -1.90
C ALA A 85 -1.56 -2.44 -0.70
N ASP A 86 -2.52 -2.98 0.03
CA ASP A 86 -3.14 -2.31 1.17
C ASP A 86 -3.11 -3.23 2.40
N THR A 87 -2.96 -2.63 3.57
CA THR A 87 -3.13 -3.33 4.84
C THR A 87 -4.37 -2.76 5.52
N ARG A 88 -5.49 -3.46 5.41
CA ARG A 88 -6.68 -3.14 6.20
C ARG A 88 -6.51 -3.69 7.60
N HIS A 89 -6.28 -2.81 8.57
CA HIS A 89 -6.45 -3.18 9.97
C HIS A 89 -7.95 -3.15 10.29
N SER A 90 -8.63 -4.30 10.24
CA SER A 90 -9.98 -4.43 10.78
C SER A 90 -9.91 -4.37 12.31
N GLY A 91 -10.09 -3.18 12.87
CA GLY A 91 -10.37 -3.00 14.29
C GLY A 91 -11.75 -3.54 14.66
N GLN A 92 -11.92 -4.87 14.64
CA GLN A 92 -12.94 -5.70 15.31
C GLN A 92 -12.95 -7.11 14.70
N GLY A 93 -11.82 -7.80 14.76
CA GLY A 93 -11.77 -9.25 14.60
C GLY A 93 -11.96 -9.92 15.96
N ARG A 94 -13.20 -10.08 16.45
CA ARG A 94 -13.47 -11.23 17.31
C ARG A 94 -13.16 -12.43 16.42
N LEU A 95 -12.11 -13.18 16.73
CA LEU A 95 -11.88 -14.48 16.12
C LEU A 95 -13.11 -15.32 16.46
N THR A 96 -14.09 -15.37 15.57
CA THR A 96 -15.05 -16.48 15.57
C THR A 96 -14.23 -17.69 15.15
N PRO A 97 -14.10 -18.72 16.01
CA PRO A 97 -13.58 -20.01 15.57
C PRO A 97 -14.38 -20.43 14.34
N LEU A 98 -13.68 -20.95 13.33
CA LEU A 98 -14.33 -21.55 12.17
C LEU A 98 -15.37 -22.56 12.69
N ASP A 99 -16.60 -22.38 12.26
CA ASP A 99 -17.76 -23.19 12.60
C ASP A 99 -17.44 -24.66 12.30
N GLU A 100 -17.29 -25.49 13.34
CA GLU A 100 -17.01 -26.94 13.25
C GLU A 100 -18.18 -27.74 12.66
N THR A 101 -19.19 -27.09 12.09
CA THR A 101 -20.41 -27.71 11.59
C THR A 101 -20.33 -28.24 10.14
N LEU A 102 -19.17 -28.16 9.48
CA LEU A 102 -18.98 -28.70 8.12
C LEU A 102 -18.39 -30.12 8.05
N TYR A 103 -18.26 -30.82 9.18
CA TYR A 103 -17.81 -32.21 9.24
C TYR A 103 -18.84 -33.19 9.81
N ASN A 104 -20.12 -33.01 9.48
CA ASN A 104 -21.12 -34.08 9.67
C ASN A 104 -22.28 -33.93 8.68
N THR A 105 -22.10 -34.46 7.48
CA THR A 105 -23.17 -35.00 6.61
C THR A 105 -22.61 -36.19 5.86
#